data_AF-A0A6N9TVZ2-F1
#
_entry.id   AF-A0A6N9TVZ2-F1
#
_cell.length_a   1.000
_cell.length_b   1.000
_cell.length_c   1.000
_cell.angle_alpha   90.00
_cell.angle_beta   90.00
_cell.angle_gamma   90.00
#
_symmetry.space_group_name_H-M   'P 1'
#
loop_
_entity.id
_entity.type
_entity.pdbx_description
1 polymer ?
#
loop_
_entity_poly.entity_id
_entity_poly.type
_entity_poly.pdbx_seq_one_letter_code
_entity_poly.pdbx_strand_id
1 'polypeptide(L)'
;MDASLAALAEILPPDLGADERIDRRAAEARWGTRLPRDYTAFMSVYGAGSFSEVGVLMPLPPREYPLWCPGTFEEETANARYTWEMEMRDGQAGPGIDPEHILAWGVTSGPDILCWLTADPEPDRWPVLVCGRHTDDVFTLFDCGMVEFLRRLVADEHDTYPLSVDIRGGSHRYVHWLEEQRRRLAEVDPDTGLPWALSSPEDWS
;
A
#
# COMPACT_ATOMS: atom_id res chain seq x y z
N MET A 1 -9.55 -18.61 2.12
CA MET A 1 -8.82 -17.55 1.40
C MET A 1 -9.86 -16.75 0.65
N ASP A 2 -9.84 -15.42 0.75
CA ASP A 2 -10.75 -14.55 0.01
C ASP A 2 -10.53 -14.73 -1.51
N ALA A 3 -11.58 -14.65 -2.32
CA ALA A 3 -11.48 -14.86 -3.76
C ALA A 3 -10.58 -13.82 -4.43
N SER A 4 -10.65 -12.56 -3.99
CA SER A 4 -9.78 -11.48 -4.51
C SER A 4 -8.31 -11.69 -4.14
N LEU A 5 -8.02 -12.24 -2.95
CA LEU A 5 -6.64 -12.54 -2.54
C LEU A 5 -6.05 -13.71 -3.34
N ALA A 6 -6.84 -14.75 -3.60
CA ALA A 6 -6.42 -15.86 -4.45
C ALA A 6 -6.13 -15.38 -5.88
N ALA A 7 -7.02 -14.56 -6.45
CA ALA A 7 -6.83 -13.98 -7.78
C ALA A 7 -5.61 -13.04 -7.83
N LEU A 8 -5.38 -12.24 -6.78
CA LEU A 8 -4.17 -11.41 -6.67
C LEU A 8 -2.91 -12.30 -6.65
N ALA A 9 -2.92 -13.40 -5.91
CA ALA A 9 -1.78 -14.32 -5.83
C ALA A 9 -1.47 -15.07 -7.13
N GLU A 10 -2.42 -15.16 -8.06
CA GLU A 10 -2.18 -15.71 -9.40
C GLU A 10 -1.41 -14.74 -10.30
N ILE A 11 -1.61 -13.43 -10.14
CA ILE A 11 -0.98 -12.38 -10.97
C ILE A 11 0.22 -11.71 -10.30
N LEU A 12 0.25 -11.69 -8.97
CA LEU A 12 1.33 -11.17 -8.14
C LEU A 12 1.77 -12.27 -7.17
N PRO A 13 2.67 -13.18 -7.58
CA PRO A 13 3.08 -14.30 -6.73
C PRO A 13 3.68 -13.84 -5.39
N PRO A 14 3.33 -14.48 -4.25
CA PRO A 14 3.87 -14.14 -2.94
C PRO A 14 5.18 -14.88 -2.62
N ASP A 15 5.98 -15.23 -3.63
CA ASP A 15 7.19 -16.06 -3.48
C ASP A 15 8.28 -15.42 -2.62
N LEU A 16 8.32 -14.08 -2.60
CA LEU A 16 9.17 -13.28 -1.72
C LEU A 16 8.37 -12.54 -0.64
N GLY A 17 7.12 -12.97 -0.40
CA GLY A 17 6.31 -12.51 0.72
C GLY A 17 6.64 -13.24 2.03
N ALA A 18 6.16 -12.70 3.15
CA ALA A 18 6.25 -13.35 4.46
C ALA A 18 5.03 -13.03 5.34
N ASP A 19 4.67 -13.96 6.23
CA ASP A 19 3.65 -13.71 7.26
C ASP A 19 4.17 -12.69 8.28
N GLU A 20 3.60 -11.47 8.25
CA GLU A 20 4.00 -10.37 9.13
C GLU A 20 3.64 -10.63 10.60
N ARG A 21 2.70 -11.54 10.88
CA ARG A 21 2.25 -11.86 12.25
C ARG A 21 1.86 -10.63 13.06
N ILE A 22 1.03 -9.76 12.47
CA ILE A 22 0.54 -8.53 13.09
C ILE A 22 -0.06 -8.83 14.49
N ASP A 23 0.41 -8.09 15.50
CA ASP A 23 -0.26 -8.02 16.80
C ASP A 23 -1.57 -7.22 16.64
N ARG A 24 -2.63 -7.94 16.26
CA ARG A 24 -3.94 -7.34 15.97
C ARG A 24 -4.47 -6.55 17.16
N ARG A 25 -4.33 -7.08 18.38
CA ARG A 25 -4.85 -6.40 19.57
C ARG A 25 -4.12 -5.07 19.80
N ALA A 26 -2.81 -5.04 19.63
CA ALA A 26 -2.04 -3.80 19.74
C ALA A 26 -2.40 -2.80 18.62
N ALA A 27 -2.58 -3.28 17.38
CA ALA A 27 -2.96 -2.44 16.26
C ALA A 27 -4.35 -1.82 16.48
N GLU A 28 -5.34 -2.62 16.87
CA GLU A 28 -6.71 -2.15 17.14
C GLU A 28 -6.77 -1.16 18.31
N ALA A 29 -5.97 -1.40 19.36
CA ALA A 29 -5.85 -0.46 20.47
C ALA A 29 -5.20 0.87 20.05
N ARG A 30 -4.22 0.84 19.12
CA ARG A 30 -3.51 2.02 18.63
C ARG A 30 -4.39 2.87 17.69
N TRP A 31 -5.19 2.23 16.84
CA TRP A 31 -6.01 2.90 15.84
C TRP A 31 -7.45 3.14 16.28
N GLY A 32 -7.86 2.56 17.41
CA GLY A 32 -9.23 2.68 17.92
C GLY A 32 -10.28 1.96 17.06
N THR A 33 -9.83 1.11 16.14
CA THR A 33 -10.69 0.42 15.17
C THR A 33 -10.11 -0.94 14.79
N ARG A 34 -10.98 -1.84 14.32
CA ARG A 34 -10.57 -3.13 13.74
C ARG A 34 -9.91 -2.88 12.38
N LEU A 35 -8.97 -3.75 11.99
CA LEU A 35 -8.41 -3.72 10.63
C LEU A 35 -9.28 -4.53 9.67
N PRO A 36 -9.40 -4.13 8.38
CA PRO A 36 -10.12 -4.89 7.37
C PRO A 36 -9.60 -6.33 7.27
N ARG A 37 -10.50 -7.29 7.09
CA ARG A 37 -10.13 -8.71 7.01
C ARG A 37 -9.21 -9.00 5.83
N ASP A 38 -9.44 -8.36 4.69
CA ASP A 38 -8.63 -8.53 3.49
C ASP A 38 -7.19 -8.04 3.70
N TYR A 39 -6.98 -6.91 4.37
CA TYR A 39 -5.67 -6.44 4.81
C TYR A 39 -4.97 -7.46 5.70
N THR A 40 -5.64 -7.94 6.75
CA THR A 40 -5.00 -8.92 7.65
C THR A 40 -4.67 -10.24 6.95
N ALA A 41 -5.44 -10.62 5.92
CA ALA A 41 -5.17 -11.79 5.11
C ALA A 41 -3.99 -11.57 4.16
N PHE A 42 -3.91 -10.40 3.53
CA PHE A 42 -2.78 -9.97 2.70
C PHE A 42 -1.47 -10.00 3.52
N MET A 43 -1.49 -9.41 4.72
CA MET A 43 -0.33 -9.33 5.60
C MET A 43 0.15 -10.69 6.13
N SER A 44 -0.71 -11.71 6.13
CA SER A 44 -0.32 -13.10 6.47
C SER A 44 0.28 -13.88 5.30
N VAL A 45 0.21 -13.35 4.07
CA VAL A 45 0.73 -14.00 2.86
C VAL A 45 1.94 -13.22 2.31
N TYR A 46 1.76 -11.92 2.11
CA TYR A 46 2.76 -11.01 1.55
C TYR A 46 3.56 -10.30 2.63
N GLY A 47 2.88 -9.86 3.69
CA GLY A 47 3.43 -8.98 4.72
C GLY A 47 3.50 -7.52 4.25
N ALA A 48 4.32 -6.71 4.91
CA ALA A 48 4.68 -5.39 4.40
C ALA A 48 5.84 -5.49 3.39
N GLY A 49 5.98 -4.49 2.54
CA GLY A 49 6.92 -4.55 1.43
C GLY A 49 6.37 -3.79 0.23
N SER A 50 6.89 -4.08 -0.95
CA SER A 50 6.56 -3.35 -2.16
C SER A 50 6.52 -4.23 -3.40
N PHE A 51 5.90 -3.73 -4.45
CA PHE A 51 5.99 -4.25 -5.81
C PHE A 51 5.94 -3.08 -6.79
N SER A 52 6.77 -3.11 -7.84
CA SER A 52 6.95 -2.00 -8.76
C SER A 52 7.09 -0.67 -7.98
N GLU A 53 6.13 0.24 -8.10
CA GLU A 53 6.16 1.56 -7.43
C GLU A 53 5.20 1.66 -6.24
N VAL A 54 4.65 0.55 -5.74
CA VAL A 54 3.63 0.51 -4.68
C VAL A 54 4.19 -0.15 -3.42
N GLY A 55 4.10 0.54 -2.29
CA GLY A 55 4.47 0.05 -0.96
C GLY A 55 3.25 -0.21 -0.07
N VAL A 56 3.26 -1.33 0.65
CA VAL A 56 2.26 -1.69 1.67
C VAL A 56 2.87 -1.53 3.06
N LEU A 57 2.23 -0.74 3.90
CA LEU A 57 2.72 -0.33 5.22
C LEU A 57 2.27 -1.27 6.33
N MET A 58 3.00 -1.23 7.45
CA MET A 58 2.59 -1.90 8.68
C MET A 58 1.67 -1.01 9.54
N PRO A 59 0.75 -1.62 10.31
CA PRO A 59 -0.14 -0.87 11.17
C PRO A 59 0.56 -0.42 12.46
N LEU A 60 1.73 -0.99 12.76
CA LEU A 60 2.57 -0.66 13.91
C LEU A 60 4.03 -0.60 13.46
N PRO A 61 4.86 0.28 14.05
CA PRO A 61 6.28 0.28 13.77
C PRO A 61 6.91 -1.07 14.13
N PRO A 62 7.84 -1.59 13.31
CA PRO A 62 8.59 -2.78 13.68
C PRO A 62 9.50 -2.43 14.86
N ARG A 63 9.76 -3.41 15.72
CA ARG A 63 10.66 -3.20 16.87
C ARG A 63 12.10 -2.94 16.45
N GLU A 64 12.53 -3.62 15.39
CA GLU A 64 13.88 -3.58 14.86
C GLU A 64 13.81 -3.67 13.33
N TYR A 65 14.75 -3.02 12.65
CA TYR A 65 14.92 -3.09 11.21
C TYR A 65 16.42 -3.04 10.84
N PRO A 66 16.87 -3.77 9.80
CA PRO A 66 18.30 -3.83 9.44
C PRO A 66 18.92 -2.52 8.96
N LEU A 67 18.21 -1.75 8.14
CA LEU A 67 18.71 -0.55 7.47
C LEU A 67 17.83 0.67 7.70
N TRP A 68 16.53 0.59 7.39
CA TRP A 68 15.58 1.70 7.57
C TRP A 68 14.21 1.20 8.05
N CYS A 69 13.42 2.11 8.64
CA CYS A 69 12.04 1.81 9.00
C CYS A 69 11.20 1.74 7.70
N PRO A 70 10.47 0.64 7.41
CA PRO A 70 9.74 0.47 6.15
C PRO A 70 8.45 1.30 6.04
N GLY A 71 8.29 2.35 6.85
CA GLY A 71 7.10 3.18 6.92
C GLY A 71 5.97 2.56 7.76
N THR A 72 5.08 3.41 8.27
CA THR A 72 3.94 2.99 9.11
C THR A 72 2.71 3.80 8.77
N PHE A 73 1.54 3.29 9.18
CA PHE A 73 0.28 4.02 9.08
C PHE A 73 0.35 5.42 9.70
N GLU A 74 1.11 5.64 10.77
CA GLU A 74 1.11 6.90 11.54
C GLU A 74 1.62 8.11 10.75
N GLU A 75 2.78 7.96 10.13
CA GLU A 75 3.37 9.03 9.34
C GLU A 75 2.51 9.36 8.12
N GLU A 76 2.09 8.33 7.38
CA GLU A 76 1.34 8.54 6.14
C GLU A 76 -0.11 8.95 6.36
N THR A 77 -0.71 8.56 7.49
CA THR A 77 -2.03 9.07 7.89
C THR A 77 -1.95 10.56 8.20
N ALA A 78 -0.91 11.00 8.91
CA ALA A 78 -0.70 12.42 9.17
C ALA A 78 -0.45 13.21 7.87
N ASN A 79 0.35 12.67 6.95
CA ASN A 79 0.61 13.28 5.65
C ASN A 79 -0.68 13.42 4.83
N ALA A 80 -1.49 12.36 4.72
CA ALA A 80 -2.74 12.39 3.96
C ALA A 80 -3.76 13.39 4.54
N ARG A 81 -3.89 13.44 5.88
CA ARG A 81 -4.75 14.41 6.56
C ARG A 81 -4.28 15.85 6.35
N TYR A 82 -2.97 16.08 6.44
CA TYR A 82 -2.39 17.39 6.16
C TYR A 82 -2.65 17.83 4.73
N THR A 83 -2.48 16.93 3.75
CA THR A 83 -2.82 17.21 2.34
C THR A 83 -4.30 17.56 2.20
N TRP A 84 -5.20 16.80 2.85
CA TRP A 84 -6.63 17.11 2.84
C TRP A 84 -6.92 18.53 3.36
N GLU A 85 -6.35 18.89 4.51
CA GLU A 85 -6.52 20.22 5.09
C GLU A 85 -6.00 21.34 4.18
N MET A 86 -4.88 21.15 3.47
CA MET A 86 -4.35 22.14 2.55
C MET A 86 -5.28 22.35 1.34
N GLU A 87 -5.68 21.26 0.67
CA GLU A 87 -6.52 21.33 -0.52
C GLU A 87 -7.92 21.90 -0.23
N MET A 88 -8.51 21.53 0.92
CA MET A 88 -9.82 22.06 1.32
C MET A 88 -9.79 23.54 1.73
N ARG A 89 -8.66 24.03 2.24
CA ARG A 89 -8.49 25.47 2.55
C ARG A 89 -8.46 26.34 1.30
N ASP A 90 -8.01 25.78 0.18
CA ASP A 90 -7.95 26.47 -1.10
C ASP A 90 -9.28 26.45 -1.87
N GLY A 91 -10.35 25.94 -1.23
CA GLY A 91 -11.73 26.03 -1.75
C GLY A 91 -12.05 25.03 -2.86
N GLN A 92 -11.19 24.03 -3.08
CA GLN A 92 -11.56 22.87 -3.87
C GLN A 92 -12.62 22.11 -3.07
N ALA A 93 -13.85 22.05 -3.59
CA ALA A 93 -14.92 21.27 -2.99
C ALA A 93 -14.56 19.78 -3.13
N GLY A 94 -13.81 19.25 -2.17
CA GLY A 94 -13.54 17.83 -2.09
C GLY A 94 -14.82 17.05 -1.77
N PRO A 95 -14.78 15.72 -1.94
CA PRO A 95 -15.83 14.84 -1.40
C PRO A 95 -16.06 15.16 0.09
N GLY A 96 -17.26 14.92 0.62
CA GLY A 96 -17.59 15.19 2.03
C GLY A 96 -16.86 14.26 3.02
N ILE A 97 -15.54 14.20 2.94
CA ILE A 97 -14.63 13.38 3.73
C ILE A 97 -14.25 14.18 4.97
N ASP A 98 -14.41 13.55 6.12
CA ASP A 98 -13.79 14.01 7.36
C ASP A 98 -12.34 13.50 7.38
N PRO A 99 -11.32 14.38 7.50
CA PRO A 99 -9.93 13.95 7.57
C PRO A 99 -9.67 12.98 8.74
N GLU A 100 -10.46 13.04 9.82
CA GLU A 100 -10.32 12.10 10.94
C GLU A 100 -10.63 10.66 10.56
N HIS A 101 -11.35 10.44 9.46
CA HIS A 101 -11.65 9.12 8.93
C HIS A 101 -10.61 8.62 7.91
N ILE A 102 -9.58 9.39 7.59
CA ILE A 102 -8.49 8.95 6.71
C ILE A 102 -7.50 8.11 7.53
N LEU A 103 -7.20 6.91 7.03
CA LEU A 103 -6.19 5.99 7.57
C LEU A 103 -5.33 5.43 6.43
N ALA A 104 -4.05 5.77 6.40
CA ALA A 104 -3.12 5.30 5.36
C ALA A 104 -2.71 3.85 5.57
N TRP A 105 -2.58 3.10 4.48
CA TRP A 105 -2.12 1.72 4.47
C TRP A 105 -1.05 1.43 3.41
N GLY A 106 -0.86 2.33 2.45
CA GLY A 106 0.10 2.19 1.39
C GLY A 106 0.59 3.53 0.89
N VAL A 107 1.67 3.48 0.14
CA VAL A 107 2.27 4.63 -0.55
C VAL A 107 2.68 4.20 -1.95
N THR A 108 2.98 5.18 -2.78
CA THR A 108 3.75 4.97 -4.00
C THR A 108 5.15 5.54 -3.85
N SER A 109 6.06 5.23 -4.78
CA SER A 109 7.33 5.97 -4.89
C SER A 109 7.14 7.43 -5.33
N GLY A 110 6.01 7.70 -5.99
CA GLY A 110 5.48 9.03 -6.21
C GLY A 110 4.89 9.65 -4.93
N PRO A 111 4.16 10.76 -5.06
CA PRO A 111 3.59 11.46 -3.91
C PRO A 111 2.24 10.90 -3.44
N ASP A 112 1.78 9.77 -3.98
CA ASP A 112 0.44 9.23 -3.70
C ASP A 112 0.42 8.42 -2.41
N ILE A 113 -0.62 8.66 -1.61
CA ILE A 113 -0.88 7.92 -0.37
C ILE A 113 -2.18 7.13 -0.53
N LEU A 114 -2.10 5.84 -0.26
CA LEU A 114 -3.23 4.91 -0.33
C LEU A 114 -3.85 4.77 1.05
N CYS A 115 -5.12 5.13 1.17
CA CYS A 115 -5.85 5.22 2.42
C CYS A 115 -7.12 4.36 2.39
N TRP A 116 -7.67 4.09 3.57
CA TRP A 116 -9.06 3.73 3.76
C TRP A 116 -9.84 4.95 4.24
N LEU A 117 -11.11 5.03 3.87
CA LEU A 117 -12.07 5.93 4.51
C LEU A 117 -12.86 5.18 5.60
N THR A 118 -12.51 5.44 6.85
CA THR A 118 -12.97 4.70 8.04
C THR A 118 -14.31 5.20 8.62
N ALA A 119 -15.14 5.83 7.78
CA ALA A 119 -16.40 6.43 8.21
C ALA A 119 -17.47 5.37 8.57
N ASP A 120 -17.45 4.20 7.93
CA ASP A 120 -18.34 3.08 8.28
C ASP A 120 -17.79 2.36 9.53
N PRO A 121 -18.63 1.97 10.52
CA PRO A 121 -18.15 1.21 11.68
C PRO A 121 -17.69 -0.23 11.36
N GLU A 122 -18.01 -0.77 10.18
CA GLU A 122 -17.55 -2.08 9.71
C GLU A 122 -16.33 -1.94 8.78
N PRO A 123 -15.12 -2.34 9.20
CA PRO A 123 -13.91 -2.20 8.39
C PRO A 123 -13.92 -2.91 7.05
N ASP A 124 -14.65 -4.02 6.94
CA ASP A 124 -14.79 -4.75 5.68
C ASP A 124 -15.62 -3.96 4.62
N ARG A 125 -16.17 -2.79 4.99
CA ARG A 125 -16.90 -1.88 4.09
C ARG A 125 -16.14 -0.60 3.78
N TRP A 126 -14.93 -0.42 4.30
CA TRP A 126 -14.17 0.80 4.03
C TRP A 126 -13.73 0.85 2.56
N PRO A 127 -14.08 1.91 1.82
CA PRO A 127 -13.55 2.09 0.48
C PRO A 127 -12.08 2.52 0.54
N VAL A 128 -11.36 2.26 -0.54
CA VAL A 128 -10.03 2.82 -0.76
C VAL A 128 -10.16 4.27 -1.18
N LEU A 129 -9.36 5.13 -0.56
CA LEU A 129 -9.17 6.53 -0.92
C LEU A 129 -7.72 6.70 -1.40
N VAL A 130 -7.54 7.17 -2.63
CA VAL A 130 -6.22 7.60 -3.11
C VAL A 130 -6.10 9.09 -2.89
N CYS A 131 -5.08 9.49 -2.14
CA CYS A 131 -4.61 10.87 -2.03
C CYS A 131 -3.46 11.08 -3.03
N GLY A 132 -3.79 11.42 -4.27
CA GLY A 132 -2.83 11.56 -5.36
C GLY A 132 -2.48 13.03 -5.62
N ARG A 133 -1.32 13.49 -5.17
CA ARG A 133 -0.96 14.92 -5.33
C ARG A 133 -0.75 15.35 -6.79
N HIS A 134 -0.52 14.39 -7.69
CA HIS A 134 -0.32 14.64 -9.13
C HIS A 134 -1.28 13.79 -10.00
N THR A 135 -2.42 13.37 -9.46
CA THR A 135 -3.51 12.76 -10.25
C THR A 135 -4.49 13.82 -10.73
N ASP A 136 -5.42 13.43 -11.63
CA ASP A 136 -6.46 14.35 -12.14
C ASP A 136 -7.31 14.93 -11.00
N ASP A 137 -7.72 14.06 -10.06
CA ASP A 137 -8.38 14.44 -8.80
C ASP A 137 -7.46 14.10 -7.63
N VAL A 138 -7.24 15.07 -6.73
CA VAL A 138 -6.33 14.87 -5.57
C VAL A 138 -6.85 13.80 -4.61
N PHE A 139 -8.17 13.63 -4.53
CA PHE A 139 -8.82 12.63 -3.68
C PHE A 139 -9.83 11.82 -4.48
N THR A 140 -9.51 10.56 -4.74
CA THR A 140 -10.35 9.65 -5.53
C THR A 140 -10.79 8.45 -4.69
N LEU A 141 -12.10 8.18 -4.68
CA LEU A 141 -12.70 7.06 -3.95
C LEU A 141 -12.92 5.85 -4.86
N PHE A 142 -12.57 4.67 -4.36
CA PHE A 142 -12.80 3.38 -4.99
C PHE A 142 -13.63 2.50 -4.05
N ASP A 143 -14.82 2.11 -4.49
CA ASP A 143 -15.79 1.30 -3.72
C ASP A 143 -15.37 -0.18 -3.67
N CYS A 144 -14.21 -0.45 -3.07
CA CYS A 144 -13.67 -1.78 -2.85
C CYS A 144 -12.64 -1.77 -1.69
N GLY A 145 -12.37 -2.95 -1.15
CA GLY A 145 -11.31 -3.14 -0.15
C GLY A 145 -9.90 -3.10 -0.75
N MET A 146 -8.88 -3.13 0.11
CA MET A 146 -7.48 -3.02 -0.30
C MET A 146 -7.08 -4.10 -1.30
N VAL A 147 -7.42 -5.35 -1.04
CA VAL A 147 -6.95 -6.47 -1.88
C VAL A 147 -7.56 -6.42 -3.27
N GLU A 148 -8.85 -6.07 -3.36
CA GLU A 148 -9.51 -5.90 -4.66
C GLU A 148 -8.96 -4.70 -5.42
N PHE A 149 -8.63 -3.60 -4.73
CA PHE A 149 -7.96 -2.45 -5.33
C PHE A 149 -6.59 -2.84 -5.92
N LEU A 150 -5.74 -3.52 -5.15
CA LEU A 150 -4.43 -3.99 -5.62
C LEU A 150 -4.56 -4.97 -6.78
N ARG A 151 -5.54 -5.89 -6.74
CA ARG A 151 -5.79 -6.83 -7.84
C ARG A 151 -6.16 -6.09 -9.13
N ARG A 152 -7.08 -5.12 -9.06
CA ARG A 152 -7.46 -4.30 -10.22
C ARG A 152 -6.30 -3.48 -10.76
N LEU A 153 -5.47 -2.94 -9.87
CA LEU A 153 -4.29 -2.17 -10.22
C LEU A 153 -3.28 -3.02 -10.99
N VAL A 154 -2.93 -4.21 -10.48
CA VAL A 154 -1.99 -5.15 -11.11
C VAL A 154 -2.55 -5.73 -12.43
N ALA A 155 -3.88 -5.91 -12.50
CA ALA A 155 -4.55 -6.43 -13.69
C ALA A 155 -4.87 -5.36 -14.76
N ASP A 156 -4.55 -4.07 -14.51
CA ASP A 156 -4.94 -2.93 -15.36
C ASP A 156 -6.47 -2.87 -15.60
N GLU A 157 -7.26 -3.19 -14.56
CA GLU A 157 -8.73 -3.25 -14.58
C GLU A 157 -9.36 -2.08 -13.82
N HIS A 158 -9.26 -0.87 -14.38
CA HIS A 158 -9.84 0.34 -13.80
C HIS A 158 -10.45 1.27 -14.85
N ASP A 159 -11.59 1.88 -14.51
CA ASP A 159 -12.24 2.87 -15.37
C ASP A 159 -11.40 4.16 -15.48
N THR A 160 -10.81 4.57 -14.35
CA THR A 160 -9.87 5.70 -14.24
C THR A 160 -8.59 5.21 -13.58
N TYR A 161 -7.44 5.55 -14.18
CA TYR A 161 -6.13 5.15 -13.63
C TYR A 161 -5.92 5.81 -12.26
N PRO A 162 -5.64 5.03 -11.19
CA PRO A 162 -5.75 5.53 -9.82
C PRO A 162 -4.49 6.23 -9.29
N LEU A 163 -3.33 6.09 -9.94
CA LEU A 163 -2.04 6.57 -9.40
C LEU A 163 -1.41 7.64 -10.29
N SER A 164 -0.47 8.40 -9.74
CA SER A 164 0.39 9.33 -10.49
C SER A 164 1.60 8.63 -11.14
N VAL A 165 2.03 7.50 -10.58
CA VAL A 165 3.07 6.62 -11.14
C VAL A 165 2.45 5.62 -12.11
N ASP A 166 3.09 5.34 -13.24
CA ASP A 166 2.61 4.34 -14.21
C ASP A 166 3.24 2.97 -13.94
N ILE A 167 2.42 1.99 -13.56
CA ILE A 167 2.87 0.61 -13.35
C ILE A 167 2.28 -0.35 -14.39
N ARG A 168 1.54 0.13 -15.39
CA ARG A 168 0.82 -0.75 -16.33
C ARG A 168 1.77 -1.51 -17.24
N GLY A 169 1.40 -2.74 -17.58
CA GLY A 169 2.11 -3.57 -18.56
C GLY A 169 3.46 -4.14 -18.09
N GLY A 170 3.81 -3.95 -16.81
CA GLY A 170 5.00 -4.51 -16.17
C GLY A 170 4.80 -5.94 -15.64
N SER A 171 5.90 -6.60 -15.27
CA SER A 171 5.88 -7.91 -14.62
C SER A 171 6.06 -7.72 -13.13
N HIS A 172 4.96 -7.50 -12.42
CA HIS A 172 5.01 -7.19 -11.00
C HIS A 172 5.61 -8.33 -10.16
N ARG A 173 6.55 -7.96 -9.28
CA ARG A 173 7.11 -8.85 -8.27
C ARG A 173 7.00 -8.21 -6.90
N TYR A 174 6.36 -8.91 -5.98
CA TYR A 174 6.30 -8.48 -4.59
C TYR A 174 7.60 -8.82 -3.88
N VAL A 175 8.10 -7.92 -3.05
CA VAL A 175 9.29 -8.12 -2.21
C VAL A 175 8.96 -7.68 -0.79
N HIS A 176 9.02 -8.61 0.15
CA HIS A 176 8.89 -8.29 1.57
C HIS A 176 10.00 -7.35 2.05
N TRP A 177 9.68 -6.42 2.94
CA TRP A 177 10.62 -5.38 3.39
C TRP A 177 11.93 -5.93 4.01
N LEU A 178 11.89 -7.09 4.69
CA LEU A 178 13.10 -7.73 5.22
C LEU A 178 13.97 -8.30 4.10
N GLU A 179 13.35 -8.88 3.07
CA GLU A 179 14.07 -9.42 1.92
C GLU A 179 14.72 -8.29 1.11
N GLU A 180 14.01 -7.19 0.93
CA GLU A 180 14.56 -5.99 0.29
C GLU A 180 15.81 -5.49 1.04
N GLN A 181 15.71 -5.29 2.36
CA GLN A 181 16.83 -4.82 3.16
C GLN A 181 17.99 -5.82 3.22
N ARG A 182 17.69 -7.12 3.23
CA ARG A 182 18.71 -8.19 3.15
C ARG A 182 19.48 -8.11 1.83
N ARG A 183 18.79 -7.90 0.70
CA ARG A 183 19.41 -7.74 -0.62
C ARG A 183 20.28 -6.49 -0.70
N ARG A 184 19.78 -5.36 -0.18
CA ARG A 184 20.57 -4.13 -0.10
C ARG A 184 21.83 -4.28 0.76
N LEU A 185 21.73 -4.96 1.91
CA LEU A 185 22.89 -5.29 2.74
C LEU A 185 23.91 -6.19 2.05
N ALA A 186 23.44 -7.06 1.16
CA ALA A 186 24.29 -7.94 0.37
C ALA A 186 24.83 -7.28 -0.91
N GLU A 187 24.55 -5.98 -1.12
CA GLU A 187 24.95 -5.21 -2.31
C GLU A 187 24.51 -5.87 -3.63
N VAL A 188 23.34 -6.54 -3.60
CA VAL A 188 22.66 -7.08 -4.79
C VAL A 188 21.44 -6.24 -5.09
N ASP A 189 20.98 -6.32 -6.34
CA ASP A 189 19.75 -5.69 -6.79
C ASP A 189 18.56 -6.17 -5.92
N PRO A 190 17.79 -5.25 -5.33
CA PRO A 190 16.67 -5.59 -4.46
C PRO A 190 15.50 -6.26 -5.21
N ASP A 191 15.29 -5.99 -6.48
CA ASP A 191 14.15 -6.47 -7.26
C ASP A 191 14.45 -7.86 -7.86
N THR A 192 15.63 -8.01 -8.44
CA THR A 192 16.04 -9.27 -9.07
C THR A 192 16.76 -10.23 -8.12
N GLY A 193 17.42 -9.72 -7.08
CA GLY A 193 18.30 -10.50 -6.20
C GLY A 193 19.65 -10.86 -6.84
N LEU A 194 19.93 -10.36 -8.04
CA LEU A 194 21.17 -10.61 -8.77
C LEU A 194 22.25 -9.58 -8.41
N PRO A 195 23.54 -9.93 -8.57
CA PRO A 195 24.60 -8.92 -8.54
C PRO A 195 24.28 -7.79 -9.53
N TRP A 196 24.53 -6.54 -9.14
CA TRP A 196 24.23 -5.35 -9.96
C TRP A 196 24.81 -5.43 -11.39
N ALA A 197 25.94 -6.11 -11.57
CA ALA A 197 26.57 -6.32 -12.88
C ALA A 197 25.77 -7.24 -13.82
N LEU A 198 24.80 -7.99 -13.31
CA LEU A 198 23.94 -8.91 -14.04
C LEU A 198 22.49 -8.43 -14.14
N SER A 199 22.15 -7.35 -13.43
CA SER A 199 20.83 -6.70 -13.52
C SER A 199 20.78 -5.75 -14.71
N SER A 200 19.80 -5.94 -15.59
CA SER A 200 19.58 -5.05 -16.73
C SER A 200 18.49 -4.02 -16.41
N PRO A 201 18.53 -2.79 -16.96
CA PRO A 201 17.46 -1.81 -16.84
C PRO A 201 16.07 -2.31 -17.29
N GLU A 202 16.03 -3.37 -18.09
CA GLU A 202 14.79 -4.03 -18.54
C GLU A 202 14.16 -4.95 -17.47
N ASP A 203 14.92 -5.31 -16.41
CA ASP A 203 14.45 -6.19 -15.34
C ASP A 203 13.67 -5.44 -14.22
N TRP A 204 13.59 -4.11 -14.31
CA TRP A 204 13.00 -3.21 -13.28
C TRP A 204 11.52 -2.86 -13.54
N SER A 205 10.75 -3.76 -14.18
CA SER A 205 9.35 -3.50 -14.60
C SER A 205 8.31 -4.14 -13.67
#